data_AF-A0A7X4BP28-F1
#
_entry.id   AF-A0A7X4BP28-F1
#
_cell.length_a   1.000
_cell.length_b   1.000
_cell.length_c   1.000
_cell.angle_alpha   90.00
_cell.angle_beta   90.00
_cell.angle_gamma   90.00
#
_symmetry.space_group_name_H-M   'P 1'
#
loop_
_entity.id
_entity.type
_entity.pdbx_description
1 polymer ?
#
loop_
_entity_poly.entity_id
_entity_poly.type
_entity_poly.pdbx_seq_one_letter_code
_entity_poly.pdbx_strand_id
1 'polypeptide(L)'
;MGANFYRLMGSIYLLVSGLSRCANLALHQQPVTFRNFFGAWQNPESISVICFVLIVLVYTLSWWFKTPLLTRLLFFSGLIFGVVWLILSAQRYLQIVQLPGEMFLLPFQFLVAAALLGAVHSGMWFGHWYLVVPDLPVVYLKRFNAVLLCTLSGVAVLLCLSLFFRQQSTGAISFNLFYQIIFSMRVLIGIGGTLFLYFITWDCLRPKSVARDVLGATRAATGFLFIAIITVLLGEFCSRLLLLEMRFIF
;
A
#
# COMPACT_ATOMS: atom_id res chain seq x y z
N MET A 1 9.63 -15.31 -19.48
CA MET A 1 10.40 -15.05 -18.24
C MET A 1 9.57 -14.51 -17.06
N GLY A 2 8.32 -14.02 -17.24
CA GLY A 2 7.53 -13.44 -16.13
C GLY A 2 6.91 -14.42 -15.12
N ALA A 3 6.67 -15.69 -15.48
CA ALA A 3 5.89 -16.59 -14.63
C ALA A 3 6.53 -16.93 -13.27
N ASN A 4 7.86 -16.99 -13.16
CA ASN A 4 8.54 -17.18 -11.87
C ASN A 4 8.37 -15.97 -10.94
N PHE A 5 8.52 -14.77 -11.51
CA PHE A 5 8.34 -13.52 -10.78
C PHE A 5 6.91 -13.39 -10.26
N TYR A 6 5.90 -13.60 -11.11
CA TYR A 6 4.49 -13.52 -10.68
C TYR A 6 4.12 -14.60 -9.64
N ARG A 7 4.75 -15.78 -9.70
CA ARG A 7 4.58 -16.83 -8.68
C ARG A 7 5.17 -16.42 -7.34
N LEU A 8 6.41 -15.95 -7.31
CA LEU A 8 7.05 -15.50 -6.06
C LEU A 8 6.26 -14.34 -5.43
N MET A 9 5.91 -13.34 -6.24
CA MET A 9 5.12 -12.19 -5.80
C MET A 9 3.74 -12.61 -5.30
N GLY A 10 3.03 -13.47 -6.04
CA GLY A 10 1.75 -14.03 -5.63
C GLY A 10 1.82 -14.75 -4.29
N SER A 11 2.85 -15.58 -4.08
CA SER A 11 3.08 -16.28 -2.81
C SER A 11 3.35 -15.32 -1.64
N ILE A 12 4.14 -14.26 -1.85
CA ILE A 12 4.40 -13.25 -0.81
C ILE A 12 3.12 -12.52 -0.45
N TYR A 13 2.34 -12.07 -1.46
CA TYR A 13 1.06 -11.42 -1.21
C TYR A 13 0.04 -12.33 -0.54
N LEU A 14 0.05 -13.63 -0.87
CA LEU A 14 -0.78 -14.63 -0.20
C LEU A 14 -0.41 -14.77 1.28
N LEU A 15 0.88 -14.84 1.59
CA LEU A 15 1.37 -14.89 2.97
C LEU A 15 0.94 -13.63 3.75
N VAL A 16 1.16 -12.45 3.18
CA VAL A 16 0.76 -11.17 3.79
C VAL A 16 -0.76 -11.10 3.99
N SER A 17 -1.54 -11.57 3.02
CA SER A 17 -3.01 -11.60 3.12
C SER A 17 -3.49 -12.59 4.20
N GLY A 18 -2.82 -13.74 4.34
CA GLY A 18 -3.06 -14.69 5.42
C GLY A 18 -2.75 -14.10 6.79
N LEU A 19 -1.60 -13.42 6.94
CA LEU A 19 -1.28 -12.70 8.17
C LEU A 19 -2.29 -11.59 8.47
N SER A 20 -2.73 -10.85 7.45
CA SER A 20 -3.76 -9.82 7.60
C SER A 20 -5.09 -10.41 8.07
N ARG A 21 -5.48 -11.60 7.59
CA ARG A 21 -6.66 -12.32 8.11
C ARG A 21 -6.48 -12.73 9.58
N CYS A 22 -5.31 -13.24 9.95
CA CYS A 22 -5.02 -13.56 11.36
C CYS A 22 -5.11 -12.32 12.26
N ALA A 23 -4.58 -11.19 11.80
CA ALA A 23 -4.69 -9.91 12.50
C ALA A 23 -6.15 -9.45 12.60
N ASN A 24 -6.95 -9.58 11.54
CA ASN A 24 -8.38 -9.26 11.56
C ASN A 24 -9.14 -10.10 12.60
N LEU A 25 -8.89 -11.42 12.68
CA LEU A 25 -9.47 -12.28 13.71
C LEU A 25 -9.07 -11.84 15.13
N ALA A 26 -7.79 -11.54 15.35
CA ALA A 26 -7.30 -11.05 16.63
C ALA A 26 -7.95 -9.73 17.04
N LEU A 27 -8.12 -8.80 16.09
CA LEU A 27 -8.83 -7.53 16.32
C LEU A 27 -10.31 -7.73 16.69
N HIS A 28 -10.95 -8.79 16.16
CA HIS A 28 -12.32 -9.17 16.51
C HIS A 28 -12.40 -10.07 17.76
N GLN A 29 -11.30 -10.22 18.52
CA GLN A 29 -11.23 -11.09 19.70
C GLN A 29 -11.65 -12.54 19.42
N GLN A 30 -11.50 -13.00 18.17
CA GLN A 30 -11.77 -14.36 17.76
C GLN A 30 -10.47 -15.18 17.82
N PRO A 31 -10.51 -16.43 18.33
CA PRO A 31 -9.30 -17.24 18.41
C PRO A 31 -8.81 -17.60 17.00
N VAL A 32 -7.50 -17.47 16.78
CA VAL A 32 -6.84 -17.79 15.50
C VAL A 32 -6.75 -19.31 15.35
N THR A 33 -7.84 -19.91 14.91
CA THR A 33 -7.95 -21.34 14.61
C THR A 33 -8.27 -21.55 13.14
N PHE A 34 -7.92 -22.70 12.59
CA PHE A 34 -8.21 -23.04 11.18
C PHE A 34 -9.71 -22.90 10.85
N ARG A 35 -10.56 -23.29 11.81
CA ARG A 35 -12.02 -23.15 11.70
C ARG A 35 -12.45 -21.69 11.58
N ASN A 36 -11.91 -20.77 12.37
CA ASN A 36 -12.28 -19.36 12.31
C ASN A 36 -11.66 -18.65 11.11
N PHE A 37 -10.47 -19.10 10.68
CA PHE A 37 -9.81 -18.57 9.50
C PHE A 37 -10.70 -18.68 8.25
N PHE A 38 -11.27 -19.86 8.00
CA PHE A 38 -12.15 -20.13 6.85
C PHE A 38 -13.66 -20.04 7.15
N GLY A 39 -14.06 -20.07 8.43
CA GLY A 39 -15.44 -20.29 8.86
C GLY A 39 -16.07 -19.15 9.67
N ALA A 40 -15.36 -18.06 9.95
CA ALA A 40 -15.96 -16.89 10.60
C ALA A 40 -16.57 -15.93 9.55
N TRP A 41 -17.78 -16.25 9.06
CA TRP A 41 -18.54 -15.48 8.05
C TRP A 41 -19.47 -14.41 8.64
N GLN A 42 -19.34 -14.12 9.93
CA GLN A 42 -20.31 -13.27 10.65
C GLN A 42 -20.31 -11.81 10.15
N ASN A 43 -19.18 -11.32 9.62
CA ASN A 43 -19.02 -9.94 9.17
C ASN A 43 -18.78 -9.88 7.65
N PRO A 44 -19.33 -8.88 6.93
CA PRO A 44 -19.09 -8.70 5.50
C PRO A 44 -17.61 -8.44 5.18
N GLU A 45 -16.86 -7.84 6.11
CA GLU A 45 -15.41 -7.69 6.03
C GLU A 45 -14.74 -9.08 5.93
N SER A 46 -15.06 -10.00 6.84
CA SER A 46 -14.50 -11.35 6.85
C SER A 46 -14.73 -12.12 5.55
N ILE A 47 -15.93 -12.00 4.97
CA ILE A 47 -16.27 -12.64 3.70
C ILE A 47 -15.37 -12.08 2.59
N SER A 48 -15.23 -10.75 2.54
CA SER A 48 -14.41 -10.08 1.54
C SER A 48 -12.92 -10.46 1.64
N VAL A 49 -12.38 -10.58 2.86
CA VAL A 49 -11.00 -11.07 3.09
C VAL A 49 -10.81 -12.50 2.58
N ILE A 50 -11.72 -13.40 2.94
CA ILE A 50 -11.63 -14.81 2.56
C ILE A 50 -11.70 -14.93 1.03
N CYS A 51 -12.66 -14.25 0.40
CA CYS A 51 -12.76 -14.20 -1.05
C CYS A 51 -11.48 -13.65 -1.69
N PHE A 52 -10.93 -12.56 -1.17
CA PHE A 52 -9.68 -11.99 -1.67
C PHE A 52 -8.50 -12.98 -1.55
N VAL A 53 -8.31 -13.61 -0.38
CA VAL A 53 -7.26 -14.61 -0.15
C VAL A 53 -7.39 -15.79 -1.10
N LEU A 54 -8.61 -16.32 -1.27
CA LEU A 54 -8.88 -17.44 -2.18
C LEU A 54 -8.63 -17.04 -3.64
N ILE A 55 -9.05 -15.85 -4.07
CA ILE A 55 -8.79 -15.36 -5.43
C ILE A 55 -7.29 -15.20 -5.68
N VAL A 56 -6.53 -14.64 -4.73
CA VAL A 56 -5.07 -14.50 -4.84
C VAL A 56 -4.38 -15.87 -4.88
N LEU A 57 -4.88 -16.85 -4.12
CA LEU A 57 -4.42 -18.24 -4.16
C LEU A 57 -4.65 -18.86 -5.54
N VAL A 58 -5.87 -18.77 -6.07
CA VAL A 58 -6.19 -19.31 -7.40
C VAL A 58 -5.43 -18.56 -8.49
N TYR A 59 -5.24 -17.24 -8.37
CA TYR A 59 -4.43 -16.43 -9.27
C TYR A 59 -2.96 -16.89 -9.28
N THR A 60 -2.40 -17.18 -8.11
CA THR A 60 -1.02 -17.67 -8.01
C THR A 60 -0.90 -19.07 -8.63
N LEU A 61 -1.90 -19.92 -8.42
CA LEU A 61 -1.97 -21.26 -9.03
C LEU A 61 -2.20 -21.23 -10.55
N SER A 62 -2.97 -20.28 -11.08
CA SER A 62 -3.29 -20.20 -12.51
C SER A 62 -2.06 -20.00 -13.39
N TRP A 63 -0.99 -19.42 -12.85
CA TRP A 63 0.29 -19.30 -13.53
C TRP A 63 0.96 -20.63 -13.88
N TRP A 64 0.64 -21.73 -13.19
CA TRP A 64 1.07 -23.08 -13.59
C TRP A 64 0.33 -23.60 -14.83
N PHE A 65 -0.96 -23.26 -14.95
CA PHE A 65 -1.82 -23.76 -16.02
C PHE A 65 -1.79 -22.90 -17.29
N LYS A 66 -1.08 -21.76 -17.28
CA LYS A 66 -0.86 -20.86 -18.43
C LYS A 66 -2.15 -20.43 -19.14
N THR A 67 -3.26 -20.28 -18.42
CA THR A 67 -4.56 -19.85 -18.97
C THR A 67 -4.71 -18.32 -18.89
N PRO A 68 -4.50 -17.56 -19.99
CA PRO A 68 -4.39 -16.10 -19.92
C PRO A 68 -5.71 -15.41 -19.54
N LEU A 69 -6.84 -15.95 -20.00
CA LEU A 69 -8.17 -15.39 -19.71
C LEU A 69 -8.52 -15.54 -18.23
N LEU A 70 -8.26 -16.71 -17.65
CA LEU A 70 -8.49 -16.97 -16.22
C LEU A 70 -7.62 -16.04 -15.35
N THR A 71 -6.33 -15.92 -15.65
CA THR A 71 -5.42 -15.03 -14.91
C THR A 71 -5.88 -13.56 -14.96
N ARG A 72 -6.39 -13.09 -16.10
CA ARG A 72 -6.92 -11.74 -16.24
C ARG A 72 -8.21 -11.55 -15.43
N LEU A 73 -9.15 -12.49 -15.51
CA LEU A 73 -10.40 -12.44 -14.73
C LEU A 73 -10.12 -12.46 -13.22
N LEU A 74 -9.21 -13.32 -12.77
CA LEU A 74 -8.82 -13.42 -11.36
C LEU A 74 -8.13 -12.14 -10.86
N PHE A 75 -7.31 -11.50 -11.69
CA PHE A 75 -6.69 -10.22 -11.36
C PHE A 75 -7.74 -9.13 -11.08
N PHE A 76 -8.70 -8.94 -11.99
CA PHE A 76 -9.75 -7.93 -11.81
C PHE A 76 -10.70 -8.29 -10.66
N SER A 77 -11.03 -9.57 -10.51
CA SER A 77 -11.85 -10.04 -9.38
C SER A 77 -11.14 -9.76 -8.06
N GLY A 78 -9.85 -10.07 -7.95
CA GLY A 78 -9.04 -9.80 -6.77
C GLY A 78 -8.94 -8.31 -6.46
N LEU A 79 -8.79 -7.46 -7.48
CA LEU A 79 -8.81 -6.01 -7.33
C LEU A 79 -10.14 -5.52 -6.74
N ILE A 80 -11.28 -5.99 -7.27
CA ILE A 80 -12.61 -5.62 -6.78
C ILE A 80 -12.80 -6.05 -5.32
N PHE A 81 -12.52 -7.32 -4.99
CA PHE A 81 -12.67 -7.82 -3.62
C PHE A 81 -11.71 -7.14 -2.64
N GLY A 82 -10.49 -6.81 -3.08
CA GLY A 82 -9.53 -6.04 -2.27
C GLY A 82 -10.01 -4.63 -1.98
N VAL A 83 -10.56 -3.93 -2.99
CA VAL A 83 -11.15 -2.59 -2.83
C VAL A 83 -12.35 -2.63 -1.90
N VAL A 84 -13.27 -3.59 -2.11
CA VAL A 84 -14.45 -3.78 -1.25
C VAL A 84 -14.03 -4.06 0.18
N TRP A 85 -13.04 -4.93 0.39
CA TRP A 85 -12.50 -5.20 1.72
C TRP A 85 -11.94 -3.94 2.38
N LEU A 86 -11.13 -3.14 1.68
CA LEU A 86 -10.57 -1.90 2.24
C LEU A 86 -11.66 -0.90 2.62
N ILE A 87 -12.71 -0.74 1.80
CA ILE A 87 -13.85 0.14 2.10
C ILE A 87 -14.60 -0.35 3.35
N LEU A 88 -14.90 -1.65 3.43
CA LEU A 88 -15.57 -2.23 4.60
C LEU A 88 -14.72 -2.12 5.87
N SER A 89 -13.40 -2.31 5.77
CA SER A 89 -12.48 -2.15 6.89
C SER A 89 -12.42 -0.70 7.38
N ALA A 90 -12.48 0.26 6.44
CA ALA A 90 -12.54 1.68 6.75
C ALA A 90 -13.84 2.03 7.51
N GLN A 91 -14.99 1.48 7.13
CA GLN A 91 -16.28 1.75 7.79
C GLN A 91 -16.27 1.51 9.30
N ARG A 92 -15.46 0.56 9.80
CA ARG A 92 -15.30 0.30 11.23
C ARG A 92 -14.80 1.53 12.01
N TYR A 93 -13.98 2.35 11.37
CA TYR A 93 -13.38 3.52 11.98
C TYR A 93 -14.27 4.77 11.90
N LEU A 94 -15.39 4.72 11.16
CA LEU A 94 -16.34 5.83 11.06
C LEU A 94 -17.05 6.13 12.39
N GLN A 95 -17.17 5.15 13.29
CA GLN A 95 -17.76 5.40 14.62
C GLN A 95 -16.77 6.09 15.58
N ILE A 96 -15.48 5.97 15.29
CA ILE A 96 -14.39 6.47 16.14
C ILE A 96 -14.07 7.91 15.74
N VAL A 97 -14.06 8.19 14.44
CA VAL A 97 -13.85 9.54 13.94
C VAL A 97 -15.17 10.28 13.89
N GLN A 98 -15.12 11.60 14.16
CA GLN A 98 -16.28 12.50 14.07
C GLN A 98 -15.85 13.76 13.34
N LEU A 99 -15.57 13.64 12.04
CA LEU A 99 -15.19 14.74 11.16
C LEU A 99 -16.20 14.89 10.01
N PRO A 100 -16.51 16.14 9.59
CA PRO A 100 -17.35 16.36 8.43
C PRO A 100 -16.71 15.74 7.18
N GLY A 101 -17.46 14.90 6.45
CA GLY A 101 -17.00 14.23 5.22
C GLY A 101 -16.25 12.91 5.42
N GLU A 102 -16.13 12.41 6.65
CA GLU A 102 -15.42 11.17 6.98
C GLU A 102 -15.93 9.93 6.23
N MET A 103 -17.23 9.89 5.91
CA MET A 103 -17.85 8.79 5.17
C MET A 103 -17.17 8.51 3.82
N PHE A 104 -16.63 9.54 3.16
CA PHE A 104 -15.94 9.40 1.88
C PHE A 104 -14.42 9.54 2.03
N LEU A 105 -13.96 10.45 2.90
CA LEU A 105 -12.54 10.73 3.07
C LEU A 105 -11.78 9.51 3.59
N LEU A 106 -12.35 8.81 4.57
CA LEU A 106 -11.67 7.72 5.26
C LEU A 106 -11.50 6.46 4.38
N PRO A 107 -12.53 5.95 3.67
CA PRO A 107 -12.32 4.87 2.70
C PRO A 107 -11.35 5.24 1.58
N PHE A 108 -11.45 6.47 1.06
CA PHE A 108 -10.58 6.91 -0.03
C PHE A 108 -9.11 6.98 0.39
N GLN A 109 -8.85 7.40 1.62
CA GLN A 109 -7.52 7.40 2.19
C GLN A 109 -6.95 6.00 2.42
N PHE A 110 -7.76 5.05 2.87
CA PHE A 110 -7.33 3.65 2.96
C PHE A 110 -6.94 3.11 1.58
N LEU A 111 -7.70 3.44 0.53
CA LEU A 111 -7.40 3.05 -0.85
C LEU A 111 -6.11 3.68 -1.36
N VAL A 112 -5.92 4.99 -1.15
CA VAL A 112 -4.72 5.71 -1.61
C VAL A 112 -3.47 5.26 -0.84
N ALA A 113 -3.58 5.03 0.47
CA ALA A 113 -2.51 4.47 1.28
C ALA A 113 -2.13 3.05 0.83
N ALA A 114 -3.12 2.18 0.59
CA ALA A 114 -2.89 0.85 0.07
C ALA A 114 -2.26 0.87 -1.33
N ALA A 115 -2.67 1.80 -2.19
CA ALA A 115 -2.08 2.01 -3.51
C ALA A 115 -0.63 2.49 -3.43
N LEU A 116 -0.31 3.43 -2.53
CA LEU A 116 1.06 3.89 -2.28
C LEU A 116 1.94 2.74 -1.78
N LEU A 117 1.48 2.00 -0.78
CA LEU A 117 2.22 0.85 -0.23
C LEU A 117 2.45 -0.22 -1.31
N GLY A 118 1.40 -0.52 -2.09
CA GLY A 118 1.45 -1.46 -3.19
C GLY A 118 2.39 -1.03 -4.31
N ALA A 119 2.40 0.26 -4.66
CA ALA A 119 3.28 0.82 -5.69
C ALA A 119 4.76 0.70 -5.31
N VAL A 120 5.10 1.03 -4.06
CA VAL A 120 6.48 1.05 -3.57
C VAL A 120 7.00 -0.36 -3.31
N HIS A 121 6.16 -1.25 -2.77
CA HIS A 121 6.47 -2.69 -2.65
C HIS A 121 6.69 -3.33 -4.02
N SER A 122 5.78 -3.10 -4.97
CA SER A 122 5.91 -3.62 -6.34
C SER A 122 7.15 -3.06 -7.05
N GLY A 123 7.41 -1.76 -6.87
CA GLY A 123 8.59 -1.08 -7.41
C GLY A 123 9.90 -1.65 -6.90
N MET A 124 10.01 -1.98 -5.61
CA MET A 124 11.18 -2.64 -5.04
C MET A 124 11.40 -4.03 -5.62
N TRP A 125 10.37 -4.88 -5.64
CA TRP A 125 10.51 -6.23 -6.17
C TRP A 125 10.88 -6.23 -7.65
N PHE A 126 10.30 -5.29 -8.39
CA PHE A 126 10.67 -5.07 -9.77
C PHE A 126 12.13 -4.59 -9.89
N GLY A 127 12.58 -3.71 -8.99
CA GLY A 127 13.97 -3.26 -8.88
C GLY A 127 14.95 -4.40 -8.59
N HIS A 128 14.63 -5.30 -7.68
CA HIS A 128 15.44 -6.51 -7.45
C HIS A 128 15.58 -7.35 -8.72
N TRP A 129 14.52 -7.44 -9.52
CA TRP A 129 14.56 -8.17 -10.79
C TRP A 129 15.45 -7.51 -11.84
N TYR A 130 15.60 -6.17 -11.85
CA TYR A 130 16.60 -5.48 -12.70
C TYR A 130 18.05 -5.80 -12.32
N LEU A 131 18.32 -6.18 -11.07
CA LEU A 131 19.66 -6.60 -10.66
C LEU A 131 20.01 -7.98 -11.24
N VAL A 132 19.00 -8.86 -11.37
CA VAL A 132 19.17 -10.23 -11.87
C VAL A 132 19.07 -10.29 -13.40
N VAL A 133 18.20 -9.47 -14.02
CA VAL A 133 17.97 -9.42 -15.46
C VAL A 133 18.19 -7.98 -15.95
N PRO A 134 19.43 -7.61 -16.34
CA PRO A 134 19.80 -6.22 -16.61
C PRO A 134 19.18 -5.64 -17.90
N ASP A 135 18.70 -6.48 -18.83
CA ASP A 135 18.20 -6.04 -20.15
C ASP A 135 16.73 -5.59 -20.14
N LEU A 136 16.14 -5.35 -18.97
CA LEU A 136 14.75 -4.89 -18.87
C LEU A 136 14.62 -3.42 -19.32
N PRO A 137 13.58 -3.07 -20.09
CA PRO A 137 13.35 -1.69 -20.53
C PRO A 137 13.12 -0.74 -19.35
N VAL A 138 13.92 0.32 -19.22
CA VAL A 138 13.83 1.35 -18.14
C VAL A 138 12.44 2.03 -18.09
N VAL A 139 11.67 1.97 -19.18
CA VAL A 139 10.31 2.53 -19.29
C VAL A 139 9.38 2.02 -18.18
N TYR A 140 9.50 0.74 -17.79
CA TYR A 140 8.66 0.17 -16.73
C TYR A 140 8.97 0.78 -15.36
N LEU A 141 10.25 1.00 -15.05
CA LEU A 141 10.67 1.63 -13.80
C LEU A 141 10.23 3.11 -13.73
N LYS A 142 10.26 3.82 -14.87
CA LYS A 142 9.69 5.18 -14.98
C LYS A 142 8.19 5.22 -14.69
N ARG A 143 7.43 4.23 -15.19
CA ARG A 143 5.99 4.12 -14.92
C ARG A 143 5.73 3.89 -13.43
N PHE A 144 6.52 3.02 -12.78
CA PHE A 144 6.41 2.83 -11.33
C PHE A 144 6.72 4.11 -10.55
N ASN A 145 7.77 4.85 -10.93
CA ASN A 145 8.11 6.11 -10.28
C ASN A 145 6.99 7.15 -10.46
N ALA A 146 6.32 7.18 -11.62
CA ALA A 146 5.16 8.04 -11.85
C ALA A 146 3.94 7.64 -11.01
N VAL A 147 3.67 6.34 -10.86
CA VAL A 147 2.60 5.84 -9.97
C VAL A 147 2.91 6.19 -8.51
N LEU A 148 4.18 6.08 -8.09
CA LEU A 148 4.62 6.54 -6.76
C LEU A 148 4.31 8.02 -6.55
N LEU A 149 4.66 8.89 -7.49
CA LEU A 149 4.33 10.32 -7.37
C LEU A 149 2.81 10.56 -7.33
N CYS A 150 2.05 9.89 -8.18
CA CYS A 150 0.58 10.05 -8.24
C CYS A 150 -0.09 9.61 -6.93
N THR A 151 0.30 8.47 -6.38
CA THR A 151 -0.23 7.98 -5.10
C THR A 151 0.24 8.85 -3.92
N LEU A 152 1.51 9.28 -3.92
CA LEU A 152 2.06 10.16 -2.88
C LEU A 152 1.40 11.54 -2.87
N SER A 153 1.17 12.14 -4.04
CA SER A 153 0.41 13.39 -4.15
C SER A 153 -1.03 13.21 -3.69
N GLY A 154 -1.66 12.07 -4.00
CA GLY A 154 -2.96 11.69 -3.44
C GLY A 154 -2.96 11.69 -1.90
N VAL A 155 -1.97 11.05 -1.26
CA VAL A 155 -1.82 11.07 0.21
C VAL A 155 -1.64 12.50 0.72
N ALA A 156 -0.80 13.31 0.08
CA ALA A 156 -0.55 14.68 0.51
C ALA A 156 -1.80 15.57 0.41
N VAL A 157 -2.58 15.44 -0.67
CA VAL A 157 -3.85 16.16 -0.85
C VAL A 157 -4.87 15.75 0.21
N LEU A 158 -4.98 14.45 0.50
CA LEU A 158 -5.90 13.96 1.53
C LEU A 158 -5.49 14.43 2.93
N LEU A 159 -4.19 14.50 3.21
CA LEU A 159 -3.67 15.08 4.44
C LEU A 159 -4.03 16.57 4.56
N CYS A 160 -3.87 17.35 3.50
CA CYS A 160 -4.28 18.76 3.52
C CYS A 160 -5.78 18.91 3.77
N LEU A 161 -6.59 18.06 3.12
CA LEU A 161 -8.04 18.07 3.29
C LEU A 161 -8.46 17.66 4.71
N SER A 162 -7.78 16.68 5.31
CA SER A 162 -8.09 16.26 6.68
C SER A 162 -7.69 17.31 7.72
N LEU A 163 -6.57 18.02 7.50
CA LEU A 163 -6.18 19.18 8.32
C LEU A 163 -7.21 20.31 8.23
N PHE A 164 -7.71 20.59 7.02
CA PHE A 164 -8.75 21.61 6.81
C PHE A 164 -10.04 21.29 7.56
N PHE A 165 -10.54 20.04 7.45
CA PHE A 165 -11.74 19.64 8.19
C PHE A 165 -11.53 19.59 9.70
N ARG A 166 -10.32 19.23 10.16
CA ARG A 166 -10.00 19.24 11.60
C ARG A 166 -10.06 20.64 12.19
N GLN A 167 -9.61 21.67 11.46
CA GLN A 167 -9.68 23.06 11.94
C GLN A 167 -11.12 23.55 12.17
N GLN A 168 -12.09 22.97 11.46
CA GLN A 168 -13.51 23.30 11.62
C GLN A 168 -14.19 22.50 12.74
N SER A 169 -13.55 21.45 13.26
CA SER A 169 -14.12 20.59 14.29
C SER A 169 -13.88 21.18 15.69
N THR A 170 -14.95 21.40 16.43
CA THR A 170 -14.93 21.99 17.79
C THR A 170 -14.52 21.00 18.89
N GLY A 171 -14.38 19.71 18.57
CA GLY A 171 -14.02 18.63 19.50
C GLY A 171 -12.63 18.01 19.28
N ALA A 172 -11.76 18.66 18.50
CA ALA A 172 -10.46 18.09 18.16
C ALA A 172 -9.52 18.01 19.38
N ILE A 173 -8.96 16.82 19.63
CA ILE A 173 -7.95 16.61 20.67
C ILE A 173 -6.73 17.48 20.35
N SER A 174 -6.24 18.22 21.33
CA SER A 174 -5.03 19.06 21.19
C SER A 174 -3.79 18.20 20.99
N PHE A 175 -2.90 18.62 20.11
CA PHE A 175 -1.61 17.97 19.91
C PHE A 175 -0.70 18.16 21.15
N ASN A 176 -0.46 17.10 21.91
CA ASN A 176 0.65 17.02 22.84
C ASN A 176 1.98 16.83 22.07
N LEU A 177 3.12 17.17 22.67
CA LEU A 177 4.46 17.05 22.10
C LEU A 177 4.72 15.65 21.51
N PHE A 178 4.26 14.58 22.17
CA PHE A 178 4.34 13.22 21.64
C PHE A 178 3.64 13.07 20.28
N TYR A 179 2.40 13.54 20.16
CA TYR A 179 1.63 13.47 18.92
C TYR A 179 2.17 14.42 17.84
N GLN A 180 2.76 15.56 18.23
CA GLN A 180 3.46 16.45 17.30
C GLN A 180 4.68 15.78 16.68
N ILE A 181 5.46 15.04 17.47
CA ILE A 181 6.60 14.27 16.97
C ILE A 181 6.13 13.21 15.96
N ILE A 182 5.10 12.43 16.30
CA ILE A 182 4.58 11.38 15.40
C ILE A 182 4.01 11.99 14.11
N PHE A 183 3.27 13.09 14.22
CA PHE A 183 2.78 13.83 13.06
C PHE A 183 3.93 14.36 12.21
N SER A 184 4.95 14.93 12.84
CA SER A 184 6.15 15.42 12.15
C SER A 184 6.90 14.29 11.45
N MET A 185 7.02 13.10 12.05
CA MET A 185 7.60 11.93 11.39
C MET A 185 6.80 11.50 10.15
N ARG A 186 5.46 11.51 10.21
CA ARG A 186 4.60 11.24 9.05
C ARG A 186 4.85 12.25 7.92
N VAL A 187 4.92 13.54 8.24
CA VAL A 187 5.12 14.59 7.23
C VAL A 187 6.55 14.60 6.69
N LEU A 188 7.56 14.66 7.55
CA LEU A 188 8.96 14.81 7.17
C LEU A 188 9.54 13.51 6.60
N ILE A 189 9.34 12.38 7.27
CA ILE A 189 9.93 11.11 6.84
C ILE A 189 9.00 10.41 5.86
N GLY A 190 7.71 10.28 6.21
CA GLY A 190 6.73 9.58 5.39
C GLY A 190 6.50 10.23 4.03
N ILE A 191 6.13 11.51 4.00
CA ILE A 191 5.84 12.23 2.75
C ILE A 191 7.11 12.87 2.19
N GLY A 192 7.79 13.71 2.99
CA GLY A 192 8.99 14.46 2.58
C GLY A 192 10.13 13.54 2.15
N GLY A 193 10.45 12.53 2.95
CA GLY A 193 11.50 11.55 2.66
C GLY A 193 11.19 10.76 1.38
N THR A 194 9.95 10.31 1.21
CA THR A 194 9.53 9.59 -0.01
C THR A 194 9.57 10.50 -1.25
N LEU A 195 9.15 11.76 -1.11
CA LEU A 195 9.21 12.74 -2.21
C LEU A 195 10.65 13.06 -2.61
N PHE A 196 11.54 13.21 -1.62
CA PHE A 196 12.97 13.40 -1.85
C PHE A 196 13.57 12.21 -2.62
N LEU A 197 13.26 10.98 -2.19
CA LEU A 197 13.69 9.76 -2.87
C LEU A 197 13.10 9.63 -4.28
N TYR A 198 11.86 10.09 -4.49
CA TYR A 198 11.26 10.16 -5.83
C TYR A 198 12.10 11.05 -6.76
N PHE A 199 12.52 12.24 -6.32
CA PHE A 199 13.32 13.14 -7.14
C PHE A 199 14.70 12.57 -7.47
N ILE A 200 15.36 11.92 -6.50
CA ILE A 200 16.63 11.24 -6.76
C ILE A 200 16.43 10.12 -7.78
N THR A 201 15.41 9.28 -7.58
CA THR A 201 15.07 8.17 -8.49
C THR A 201 14.75 8.69 -9.88
N TRP A 202 14.01 9.80 -9.99
CA TRP A 202 13.72 10.46 -11.25
C TRP A 202 15.00 10.89 -11.97
N ASP A 203 15.96 11.48 -11.25
CA ASP A 203 17.22 11.92 -11.85
C ASP A 203 18.09 10.74 -12.33
N CYS A 204 18.10 9.64 -11.57
CA CYS A 204 18.75 8.40 -11.97
C CYS A 204 18.14 7.78 -13.24
N LEU A 205 16.83 7.93 -13.45
CA LEU A 205 16.12 7.37 -14.61
C LEU A 205 16.13 8.27 -15.85
N ARG A 206 16.70 9.48 -15.74
CA ARG A 206 16.83 10.41 -16.87
C ARG A 206 17.69 9.79 -17.98
N PRO A 207 17.37 9.99 -19.27
CA PRO A 207 18.26 9.58 -20.36
C PRO A 207 19.67 10.14 -20.14
N LYS A 208 20.68 9.27 -20.21
CA LYS A 208 22.11 9.62 -20.13
C LYS A 208 22.78 9.30 -21.46
N SER A 209 23.85 10.02 -21.77
CA SER A 209 24.59 9.91 -23.04
C SER A 209 25.43 8.64 -23.15
N VAL A 210 25.80 8.00 -22.04
CA VAL A 210 26.68 6.83 -22.00
C VAL A 210 25.93 5.59 -21.49
N ALA A 211 25.98 4.49 -22.24
CA ALA A 211 25.23 3.25 -21.92
C ALA A 211 25.64 2.62 -20.57
N ARG A 212 26.92 2.66 -20.21
CA ARG A 212 27.42 2.17 -18.91
C ARG A 212 26.84 2.96 -17.72
N ASP A 213 26.68 4.26 -17.90
CA ASP A 213 26.12 5.15 -16.87
C ASP A 213 24.62 4.90 -16.69
N VAL A 214 23.91 4.54 -17.76
CA VAL A 214 22.48 4.17 -17.69
C VAL A 214 22.28 2.93 -16.81
N LEU A 215 23.12 1.90 -16.96
CA LEU A 215 23.00 0.69 -16.16
C LEU A 215 23.31 0.96 -14.68
N GLY A 216 24.38 1.71 -14.40
CA GLY A 216 24.75 2.11 -13.03
C GLY A 216 23.66 2.96 -12.37
N ALA A 217 23.14 3.96 -13.07
CA ALA A 217 22.08 4.82 -12.57
C ALA A 217 20.77 4.07 -12.34
N THR A 218 20.42 3.11 -13.22
CA THR A 218 19.23 2.26 -13.03
C THR A 218 19.37 1.39 -11.77
N ARG A 219 20.55 0.81 -11.52
CA ARG A 219 20.80 0.05 -10.28
C ARG A 219 20.72 0.92 -9.04
N ALA A 220 21.29 2.14 -9.08
CA ALA A 220 21.16 3.09 -7.98
C ALA A 220 19.68 3.47 -7.71
N ALA A 221 18.89 3.71 -8.76
CA ALA A 221 17.46 3.99 -8.66
C ALA A 221 16.70 2.88 -7.92
N THR A 222 17.03 1.61 -8.17
CA THR A 222 16.41 0.49 -7.44
C THR A 222 16.76 0.47 -5.95
N GLY A 223 17.98 0.88 -5.59
CA GLY A 223 18.39 1.04 -4.19
C GLY A 223 17.58 2.13 -3.48
N PHE A 224 17.33 3.26 -4.12
CA PHE A 224 16.50 4.32 -3.55
C PHE A 224 15.04 3.93 -3.39
N LEU A 225 14.49 3.13 -4.31
CA LEU A 225 13.15 2.55 -4.17
C LEU A 225 13.04 1.59 -2.96
N PHE A 226 14.12 0.90 -2.60
CA PHE A 226 14.16 0.07 -1.38
C PHE A 226 14.06 0.94 -0.13
N ILE A 227 14.78 2.05 -0.08
CA ILE A 227 14.71 3.01 1.03
C ILE A 227 13.31 3.65 1.09
N ALA A 228 12.68 3.90 -0.06
CA ALA A 228 11.34 4.47 -0.13
C ALA A 228 10.27 3.58 0.53
N ILE A 229 10.46 2.25 0.57
CA ILE A 229 9.58 1.36 1.34
C ILE A 229 9.62 1.69 2.82
N ILE A 230 10.81 1.92 3.36
CA ILE A 230 10.99 2.17 4.79
C ILE A 230 10.33 3.50 5.15
N THR A 231 10.51 4.55 4.34
CA THR A 231 9.89 5.86 4.58
C THR A 231 8.36 5.77 4.51
N VAL A 232 7.82 5.09 3.50
CA VAL A 232 6.37 4.90 3.33
C VAL A 232 5.78 4.05 4.47
N LEU A 233 6.41 2.95 4.85
CA LEU A 233 5.96 2.10 5.96
C LEU A 233 5.96 2.86 7.29
N LEU A 234 7.04 3.60 7.58
CA LEU A 234 7.13 4.38 8.81
C LEU A 234 6.05 5.46 8.84
N GLY A 235 5.84 6.16 7.71
CA GLY A 235 4.74 7.09 7.58
C GLY A 235 3.39 6.42 7.82
N GLU A 236 3.12 5.28 7.20
CA GLU A 236 1.83 4.59 7.34
C GLU A 236 1.60 4.12 8.78
N PHE A 237 2.64 3.62 9.44
CA PHE A 237 2.59 3.26 10.86
C PHE A 237 2.23 4.46 11.74
N CYS A 238 2.89 5.61 11.53
CA CYS A 238 2.54 6.85 12.22
C CYS A 238 1.09 7.27 11.94
N SER A 239 0.61 7.16 10.69
CA SER A 239 -0.77 7.46 10.29
C SER A 239 -1.78 6.62 11.08
N ARG A 240 -1.54 5.31 11.17
CA ARG A 240 -2.43 4.38 11.88
C ARG A 240 -2.45 4.63 13.38
N LEU A 241 -1.28 4.92 13.98
CA LEU A 241 -1.18 5.25 15.40
C LEU A 241 -1.99 6.51 15.71
N LEU A 242 -1.80 7.56 14.93
CA LEU A 242 -2.53 8.81 15.14
C LEU A 242 -4.04 8.67 14.89
N LEU A 243 -4.45 7.80 13.97
CA LEU A 243 -5.87 7.50 13.73
C LEU A 243 -6.52 6.81 14.92
N LEU A 244 -5.82 5.85 15.53
CA LEU A 244 -6.34 5.10 16.68
C LEU A 244 -6.37 5.94 17.96
N GLU A 245 -5.31 6.71 18.22
CA GLU A 245 -5.15 7.45 19.49
C GLU A 245 -5.85 8.81 19.47
N MET A 246 -5.77 9.54 18.36
CA MET A 246 -6.34 10.91 18.26
C MET A 246 -7.57 10.99 17.37
N ARG A 247 -8.05 9.87 16.82
CA ARG A 247 -9.23 9.83 15.93
C ARG A 247 -9.04 10.73 14.70
N PHE A 248 -7.80 10.96 14.30
CA PHE A 248 -7.48 11.88 13.22
C PHE A 248 -7.30 11.09 11.90
N ILE A 249 -7.87 11.61 10.82
CA ILE A 249 -7.89 10.93 9.50
C ILE A 249 -6.66 11.38 8.72
N PHE A 250 -5.75 10.44 8.40
CA PHE A 250 -4.61 10.62 7.47
C PHE A 250 -4.09 9.34 6.83
#